data_AF-A0A6U2T1E1-F1
#
_entry.id   AF-A0A6U2T1E1-F1
#
_cell.length_a   1.000
_cell.length_b   1.000
_cell.length_c   1.000
_cell.angle_alpha   90.00
_cell.angle_beta   90.00
_cell.angle_gamma   90.00
#
_symmetry.space_group_name_H-M   'P 1'
#
loop_
_entity.id
_entity.type
_entity.pdbx_description
1 polymer ?
#
loop_
_entity_poly.entity_id
_entity_poly.type
_entity_poly.pdbx_seq_one_letter_code
_entity_poly.pdbx_strand_id
1 'polypeptide(L)'
;SIMCVLGGIEKGQHFSVPIPSDDAAIATRVSIPVGHWKDSLISCFKFGLCHAWLWLSCYCPILATSQVQARLNLNFVGSENPGSHQSSWKGQNFAINMGIIMTYVLLYVVYFIKAIRLGAAVHSMEEESPDDPRLSDIRNQQLFLQILRGVIDWTFWLYVVIVILRTRKAVRRRYAIPEEFCCSDLICVCCCRWFTVMQFGRHTADYDKYRSVCCSATGLPDQHPDIV
;
A
#
# COMPACT_ATOMS: atom_id res chain seq x y z
N SER A 1 38.04 19.78 -0.08
CA SER A 1 38.64 19.94 1.25
C SER A 1 37.78 20.86 2.09
N ILE A 2 37.29 20.40 3.23
CA ILE A 2 36.64 21.27 4.21
C ILE A 2 37.76 21.92 5.01
N MET A 3 37.94 23.24 4.86
CA MET A 3 38.92 24.01 5.63
C MET A 3 38.32 24.22 7.03
N CYS A 4 38.85 23.50 8.02
CA CYS A 4 38.47 23.70 9.41
C CYS A 4 39.22 24.95 9.91
N VAL A 5 38.52 26.06 10.09
CA VAL A 5 39.09 27.29 10.64
C VAL A 5 39.34 27.08 12.14
N LEU A 6 40.54 27.39 12.61
CA LEU A 6 41.00 27.26 14.01
C LEU A 6 40.37 28.30 14.96
N GLY A 7 39.07 28.57 14.82
CA GLY A 7 38.31 29.47 15.69
C GLY A 7 37.07 28.77 16.22
N GLY A 8 36.95 28.68 17.55
CA GLY A 8 35.79 28.08 18.21
C GLY A 8 34.49 28.81 17.86
N ILE A 9 33.40 28.04 17.73
CA ILE A 9 32.07 28.55 17.40
C ILE A 9 31.40 29.11 18.67
N GLU A 10 30.93 30.35 18.61
CA GLU A 10 30.18 30.98 19.70
C GLU A 10 28.68 30.68 19.60
N LYS A 11 28.02 30.54 20.75
CA LYS A 11 26.59 30.25 20.84
C LYS A 11 25.79 31.45 20.29
N GLY A 12 25.11 31.25 19.16
CA GLY A 12 24.32 32.28 18.47
C GLY A 12 24.82 32.63 17.07
N GLN A 13 25.96 32.09 16.65
CA GLN A 13 26.46 32.28 15.28
C GLN A 13 25.58 31.51 14.27
N HIS A 14 25.04 32.24 13.29
CA HIS A 14 24.37 31.65 12.14
C HIS A 14 25.41 31.26 11.08
N PHE A 15 25.42 29.98 10.72
CA PHE A 15 26.21 29.48 9.61
C PHE A 15 25.35 29.40 8.36
N SER A 16 25.64 30.26 7.40
CA SER A 16 25.17 30.11 6.03
C SER A 16 26.15 29.19 5.30
N VAL A 17 25.80 27.92 5.16
CA VAL A 17 26.51 27.00 4.28
C VAL A 17 26.16 27.41 2.85
N PRO A 18 27.14 27.77 1.99
CA PRO A 18 26.87 27.99 0.58
C PRO A 18 26.34 26.68 0.01
N ILE A 19 25.05 26.66 -0.33
CA ILE A 19 24.50 25.57 -1.13
C ILE A 19 25.21 25.71 -2.47
N PRO A 20 26.01 24.72 -2.92
CA PRO A 20 26.66 24.79 -4.21
C PRO A 20 25.59 25.11 -5.25
N SER A 21 25.79 26.17 -6.02
CA SER A 21 24.89 26.59 -7.11
C SER A 21 24.95 25.65 -8.32
N ASP A 22 25.45 24.44 -8.12
CA ASP A 22 25.61 23.41 -9.14
C ASP A 22 24.69 22.25 -8.81
N ASP A 23 23.93 21.83 -9.81
CA ASP A 23 23.02 20.67 -9.87
C ASP A 23 23.60 19.34 -9.35
N ALA A 24 24.87 19.29 -8.94
CA ALA A 24 25.58 18.12 -8.45
C ALA A 24 25.37 17.80 -6.95
N ALA A 25 25.00 18.78 -6.11
CA ALA A 25 24.76 18.57 -4.68
C ALA A 25 23.27 18.43 -4.31
N ILE A 26 22.37 18.71 -5.26
CA ILE A 26 20.91 18.58 -5.10
C ILE A 26 20.51 17.11 -5.30
N ALA A 27 20.79 16.32 -4.27
CA ALA A 27 20.44 14.92 -4.11
C ALA A 27 21.09 13.99 -5.14
N THR A 28 21.60 12.85 -4.67
CA THR A 28 21.54 11.61 -5.44
C THR A 28 20.06 11.31 -5.71
N ARG A 29 19.44 12.06 -6.62
CA ARG A 29 18.10 11.84 -7.12
C ARG A 29 18.19 10.48 -7.77
N VAL A 30 17.44 9.53 -7.21
CA VAL A 30 17.16 8.29 -7.92
C VAL A 30 16.66 8.73 -9.30
N SER A 31 17.37 8.35 -10.36
CA SER A 31 16.98 8.67 -11.72
C SER A 31 15.74 7.83 -12.05
N ILE A 32 14.57 8.31 -11.64
CA ILE A 32 13.30 7.65 -11.94
C ILE A 32 13.00 7.94 -13.41
N PRO A 33 12.80 6.90 -14.25
CA PRO A 33 12.52 7.12 -15.66
C PRO A 33 11.21 7.89 -15.83
N VAL A 34 11.19 8.83 -16.77
CA VAL A 34 10.00 9.59 -17.16
C VAL A 34 9.51 9.06 -18.51
N GLY A 35 8.20 9.00 -18.70
CA GLY A 35 7.57 8.54 -19.93
C GLY A 35 7.42 7.03 -20.06
N HIS A 36 7.99 6.23 -19.16
CA HIS A 36 7.86 4.77 -19.16
C HIS A 36 8.04 4.16 -17.77
N TRP A 37 7.56 2.93 -17.58
CA TRP A 37 7.77 2.18 -16.34
C TRP A 37 9.23 1.76 -16.17
N LYS A 38 9.75 1.80 -14.93
CA LYS A 38 11.11 1.31 -14.60
C LYS A 38 11.27 -0.17 -14.90
N ASP A 39 10.20 -0.94 -14.67
CA ASP A 39 10.18 -2.39 -14.75
C ASP A 39 8.90 -2.86 -15.48
N SER A 40 9.00 -4.01 -16.16
CA SER A 40 7.81 -4.70 -16.68
C SER A 40 6.96 -5.27 -15.54
N LEU A 41 5.68 -5.59 -15.80
CA LEU A 41 4.81 -6.23 -14.80
C LEU A 41 5.36 -7.57 -14.29
N ILE A 42 6.05 -8.33 -15.16
CA ILE A 42 6.56 -9.67 -14.86
C ILE A 42 7.94 -9.62 -14.20
N SER A 43 8.63 -8.48 -14.22
CA SER A 43 9.94 -8.27 -13.57
C SER A 43 9.91 -8.30 -12.04
N CYS A 44 8.79 -8.70 -11.43
CA CYS A 44 8.55 -8.79 -9.99
C CYS A 44 9.66 -9.52 -9.20
N PHE A 45 10.28 -10.56 -9.77
CA PHE A 45 11.31 -11.37 -9.10
C PHE A 45 12.75 -10.82 -9.22
N LYS A 46 12.97 -9.63 -9.80
CA LYS A 46 14.34 -9.07 -10.00
C LYS A 46 15.18 -9.01 -8.71
N PHE A 47 14.57 -8.80 -7.55
CA PHE A 47 15.26 -8.74 -6.24
C PHE A 47 15.18 -10.05 -5.44
N GLY A 48 14.74 -11.14 -6.07
CA GLY A 48 14.57 -12.46 -5.45
C GLY A 48 13.26 -12.64 -4.67
N LEU A 49 12.99 -13.90 -4.31
CA LEU A 49 11.76 -14.31 -3.62
C LEU A 49 11.69 -13.81 -2.17
N CYS A 50 12.82 -13.50 -1.54
CA CYS A 50 12.87 -13.03 -0.14
C CYS A 50 12.78 -11.50 0.00
N HIS A 51 12.55 -10.77 -1.09
CA HIS A 51 12.45 -9.31 -1.03
C HIS A 51 11.17 -8.88 -0.31
N ALA A 52 11.27 -8.05 0.74
CA ALA A 52 10.12 -7.69 1.58
C ALA A 52 8.98 -7.04 0.77
N TRP A 53 9.31 -6.25 -0.26
CA TRP A 53 8.30 -5.66 -1.15
C TRP A 53 7.48 -6.68 -1.94
N LEU A 54 8.07 -7.84 -2.29
CA LEU A 54 7.35 -8.91 -2.99
C LEU A 54 6.24 -9.47 -2.08
N TRP A 55 6.60 -9.83 -0.85
CA TRP A 55 5.66 -10.33 0.15
C TRP A 55 4.60 -9.29 0.49
N LEU A 56 5.00 -8.03 0.72
CA LEU A 56 4.05 -6.97 1.03
C LEU A 56 3.08 -6.73 -0.12
N SER A 57 3.53 -6.74 -1.37
CA SER A 57 2.65 -6.56 -2.54
C SER A 57 1.72 -7.75 -2.78
N CYS A 58 2.16 -8.96 -2.44
CA CYS A 58 1.37 -10.18 -2.60
C CYS A 58 0.29 -10.32 -1.51
N TYR A 59 0.67 -10.15 -0.24
CA TYR A 59 -0.19 -10.45 0.91
C TYR A 59 -0.87 -9.22 1.50
N CYS A 60 -0.28 -8.03 1.36
CA CYS A 60 -0.82 -6.78 1.91
C CYS A 60 -0.73 -5.63 0.88
N PRO A 61 -1.34 -5.77 -0.31
CA PRO A 61 -1.19 -4.81 -1.40
C PRO A 61 -1.62 -3.39 -1.02
N ILE A 62 -2.57 -3.26 -0.09
CA ILE A 62 -3.01 -1.95 0.43
C ILE A 62 -1.92 -1.28 1.28
N LEU A 63 -1.18 -2.02 2.11
CA LEU A 63 -0.06 -1.46 2.87
C LEU A 63 1.08 -1.05 1.95
N ALA A 64 1.45 -1.90 0.98
CA ALA A 64 2.42 -1.53 -0.04
C ALA A 64 1.97 -0.28 -0.82
N THR A 65 0.69 -0.20 -1.21
CA THR A 65 0.14 0.97 -1.88
C THR A 65 0.20 2.22 -0.98
N SER A 66 -0.10 2.09 0.31
CA SER A 66 -0.02 3.20 1.26
C SER A 66 1.41 3.77 1.42
N GLN A 67 2.43 2.91 1.30
CA GLN A 67 3.83 3.32 1.28
C GLN A 67 4.19 4.11 0.01
N VAL A 68 3.59 3.77 -1.13
CA VAL A 68 3.72 4.56 -2.36
C VAL A 68 2.98 5.89 -2.23
N GLN A 69 1.76 5.88 -1.70
CA GLN A 69 0.98 7.09 -1.45
C GLN A 69 1.74 8.08 -0.57
N ALA A 70 2.37 7.60 0.50
CA ALA A 70 3.20 8.42 1.37
C ALA A 70 4.40 9.05 0.64
N ARG A 71 5.06 8.30 -0.25
CA ARG A 71 6.16 8.82 -1.10
C ARG A 71 5.70 9.88 -2.10
N LEU A 72 4.47 9.75 -2.60
CA LEU A 72 3.89 10.67 -3.58
C LEU A 72 3.07 11.80 -2.96
N ASN A 73 3.07 11.93 -1.62
CA ASN A 73 2.25 12.88 -0.88
C ASN A 73 0.74 12.80 -1.20
N LEU A 74 0.25 11.61 -1.53
CA LEU A 74 -1.18 11.33 -1.72
C LEU A 74 -1.84 11.08 -0.37
N ASN A 75 -3.17 11.20 -0.27
CA ASN A 75 -3.92 10.70 0.87
C ASN A 75 -4.19 9.19 0.79
N PHE A 76 -4.84 8.60 1.81
CA PHE A 76 -5.07 7.16 1.91
C PHE A 76 -5.93 6.58 0.77
N VAL A 77 -6.70 7.41 0.05
CA VAL A 77 -7.47 7.01 -1.15
C VAL A 77 -6.73 7.28 -2.46
N GLY A 78 -5.51 7.80 -2.44
CA GLY A 78 -4.70 8.06 -3.63
C GLY A 78 -5.02 9.37 -4.36
N SER A 79 -5.58 10.37 -3.67
CA SER A 79 -5.76 11.73 -4.20
C SER A 79 -4.63 12.65 -3.76
N GLU A 80 -4.33 13.65 -4.58
CA GLU A 80 -3.40 14.71 -4.22
C GLU A 80 -3.96 15.55 -3.07
N ASN A 81 -3.10 15.97 -2.15
CA ASN A 81 -3.49 16.82 -1.02
C ASN A 81 -3.46 18.29 -1.46
N PRO A 82 -4.60 19.01 -1.48
CA PRO A 82 -4.69 20.35 -2.06
C PRO A 82 -4.03 21.47 -1.23
N GLY A 83 -3.45 21.21 -0.05
CA GLY A 83 -2.96 22.32 0.78
C GLY A 83 -2.22 21.99 2.08
N SER A 84 -1.31 21.02 2.12
CA SER A 84 -0.60 20.71 3.37
C SER A 84 0.91 20.68 3.26
N HIS A 85 1.56 21.33 4.23
CA HIS A 85 2.94 21.06 4.64
C HIS A 85 3.21 19.55 4.63
N GLN A 86 4.20 19.16 3.82
CA GLN A 86 4.55 17.79 3.46
C GLN A 86 4.86 16.87 4.67
N SER A 87 5.13 17.43 5.85
CA SER A 87 5.58 16.68 7.03
C SER A 87 4.44 16.04 7.83
N SER A 88 3.23 16.61 7.85
CA SER A 88 2.20 16.17 8.82
C SER A 88 1.52 14.83 8.49
N TRP A 89 1.63 14.36 7.25
CA TRP A 89 0.84 13.22 6.75
C TRP A 89 1.68 11.97 6.46
N LYS A 90 3.02 12.08 6.48
CA LYS A 90 3.93 10.95 6.33
C LYS A 90 3.66 9.95 7.47
N GLY A 91 2.90 8.89 7.18
CA GLY A 91 2.54 7.83 8.13
C GLY A 91 1.04 7.69 8.44
N GLN A 92 0.24 8.75 8.29
CA GLN A 92 -1.20 8.65 8.55
C GLN A 92 -1.89 7.71 7.57
N ASN A 93 -1.51 7.75 6.28
CA ASN A 93 -2.06 6.83 5.28
C ASN A 93 -1.79 5.36 5.62
N PHE A 94 -0.58 5.07 6.11
CA PHE A 94 -0.19 3.72 6.49
C PHE A 94 -1.02 3.28 7.70
N ALA A 95 -1.12 4.12 8.74
CA ALA A 95 -1.91 3.83 9.93
C ALA A 95 -3.41 3.61 9.63
N ILE A 96 -4.02 4.47 8.80
CA ILE A 96 -5.42 4.33 8.39
C ILE A 96 -5.64 3.01 7.64
N ASN A 97 -4.82 2.74 6.63
CA ASN A 97 -4.94 1.51 5.85
C ASN A 97 -4.67 0.25 6.68
N MET A 98 -3.71 0.31 7.62
CA MET A 98 -3.46 -0.76 8.58
C MET A 98 -4.69 -0.99 9.47
N GLY A 99 -5.31 0.08 9.98
CA GLY A 99 -6.55 0.00 10.76
C GLY A 99 -7.70 -0.64 9.99
N ILE A 100 -7.88 -0.28 8.71
CA ILE A 100 -8.88 -0.88 7.82
C ILE A 100 -8.63 -2.38 7.65
N ILE A 101 -7.38 -2.78 7.38
CA ILE A 101 -7.02 -4.20 7.22
C ILE A 101 -7.23 -4.97 8.53
N MET A 102 -6.77 -4.44 9.66
CA MET A 102 -6.96 -5.07 10.96
C MET A 102 -8.43 -5.26 11.30
N THR A 103 -9.26 -4.24 11.01
CA THR A 103 -10.72 -4.32 11.19
C THR A 103 -11.33 -5.40 10.31
N TYR A 104 -10.96 -5.45 9.03
CA TYR A 104 -11.44 -6.49 8.10
C TYR A 104 -11.03 -7.90 8.56
N VAL A 105 -9.78 -8.09 8.98
CA VAL A 105 -9.29 -9.39 9.49
C VAL A 105 -10.03 -9.79 10.76
N LEU A 106 -10.25 -8.86 11.70
CA LEU A 106 -11.01 -9.12 12.92
C LEU A 106 -12.44 -9.55 12.60
N LEU A 107 -13.13 -8.81 11.73
CA LEU A 107 -14.48 -9.17 11.26
C LEU A 107 -14.48 -10.57 10.64
N TYR A 108 -13.52 -10.86 9.76
CA TYR A 108 -13.39 -12.16 9.11
C TYR A 108 -13.23 -13.31 10.11
N VAL A 109 -12.37 -13.15 11.13
CA VAL A 109 -12.18 -14.15 12.20
C VAL A 109 -13.49 -14.36 12.98
N VAL A 110 -14.19 -13.28 13.35
CA VAL A 110 -15.48 -13.37 14.05
C VAL A 110 -16.53 -14.10 13.20
N TYR A 111 -16.63 -13.79 11.90
CA TYR A 111 -17.53 -14.51 10.99
C TYR A 111 -17.16 -15.98 10.84
N PHE A 112 -15.88 -16.30 10.73
CA PHE A 112 -15.39 -17.67 10.60
C PHE A 112 -15.77 -18.52 11.81
N ILE A 113 -15.55 -18.00 13.03
CA ILE A 113 -15.94 -18.69 14.28
C ILE A 113 -17.46 -18.90 14.31
N LYS A 114 -18.25 -17.87 13.99
CA LYS A 114 -19.72 -17.99 13.95
C LYS A 114 -20.17 -19.03 12.92
N ALA A 115 -19.60 -19.02 11.72
CA ALA A 115 -19.95 -19.96 10.66
C ALA A 115 -19.68 -21.42 11.08
N ILE A 116 -18.56 -21.70 11.74
CA ILE A 116 -18.26 -23.05 12.28
C ILE A 116 -19.29 -23.44 13.35
N ARG A 117 -19.59 -22.54 14.30
CA ARG A 117 -20.55 -22.83 15.38
C ARG A 117 -21.96 -23.10 14.85
N LEU A 118 -22.42 -22.30 13.90
CA LEU A 118 -23.72 -22.52 13.26
C LEU A 118 -23.73 -23.81 12.43
N GLY A 119 -22.68 -24.07 11.64
CA GLY A 119 -22.60 -25.30 10.85
C GLY A 119 -22.62 -26.56 11.72
N ALA A 120 -21.90 -26.54 12.86
CA ALA A 120 -21.94 -27.63 13.82
C ALA A 120 -23.34 -27.81 14.45
N ALA A 121 -24.03 -26.71 14.79
CA ALA A 121 -25.38 -26.76 15.35
C ALA A 121 -26.42 -27.29 14.35
N VAL A 122 -26.34 -26.88 13.08
CA VAL A 122 -27.18 -27.42 12.00
C VAL A 122 -26.97 -28.92 11.88
N HIS A 123 -25.71 -29.37 11.83
CA HIS A 123 -25.40 -30.78 11.67
C HIS A 123 -25.91 -31.63 12.84
N SER A 124 -25.70 -31.18 14.09
CA SER A 124 -26.18 -31.91 15.26
C SER A 124 -27.70 -31.97 15.34
N MET A 125 -28.39 -30.89 14.99
CA MET A 125 -29.87 -30.87 15.02
C MET A 125 -30.48 -31.69 13.89
N GLU A 126 -29.86 -31.69 12.71
CA GLU A 126 -30.32 -32.49 11.58
C GLU A 126 -30.19 -34.01 11.85
N GLU A 127 -29.17 -34.43 12.60
CA GLU A 127 -29.01 -35.82 13.03
C GLU A 127 -30.03 -36.23 14.12
N GLU A 128 -30.32 -35.33 15.08
CA GLU A 128 -31.24 -35.61 16.18
C GLU A 128 -32.73 -35.52 15.79
N SER A 129 -33.10 -34.48 15.04
CA SER A 129 -34.49 -34.20 14.65
C SER A 129 -34.56 -33.43 13.32
N PRO A 130 -34.67 -34.14 12.18
CA PRO A 130 -34.64 -33.50 10.86
C PRO A 130 -35.85 -32.60 10.59
N ASP A 131 -36.98 -32.83 11.26
CA ASP A 131 -38.22 -32.07 11.11
C ASP A 131 -38.38 -30.96 12.17
N ASP A 132 -37.36 -30.66 12.97
CA ASP A 132 -37.43 -29.58 13.96
C ASP A 132 -37.62 -28.22 13.26
N PRO A 133 -38.69 -27.46 13.54
CA PRO A 133 -38.93 -26.15 12.93
C PRO A 133 -37.77 -25.15 13.15
N ARG A 134 -37.01 -25.29 14.25
CA ARG A 134 -35.84 -24.46 14.57
C ARG A 134 -34.70 -24.63 13.57
N LEU A 135 -34.62 -25.76 12.87
CA LEU A 135 -33.59 -26.01 11.86
C LEU A 135 -33.67 -24.99 10.71
N SER A 136 -34.90 -24.60 10.34
CA SER A 136 -35.13 -23.58 9.31
C SER A 136 -34.60 -22.19 9.74
N ASP A 137 -34.79 -21.81 10.99
CA ASP A 137 -34.29 -20.56 11.55
C ASP A 137 -32.76 -20.49 11.56
N ILE A 138 -32.09 -21.57 11.97
CA ILE A 138 -30.62 -21.64 12.00
C ILE A 138 -30.05 -21.61 10.57
N ARG A 139 -30.68 -22.31 9.61
CA ARG A 139 -30.30 -22.25 8.19
C ARG A 139 -30.45 -20.83 7.63
N ASN A 140 -31.54 -20.15 7.94
CA ASN A 140 -31.75 -18.74 7.56
C ASN A 140 -30.68 -17.82 8.16
N GLN A 141 -30.31 -18.03 9.43
CA GLN A 141 -29.23 -17.30 10.08
C GLN A 141 -27.87 -17.56 9.41
N GLN A 142 -27.59 -18.79 9.02
CA GLN A 142 -26.38 -19.15 8.29
C GLN A 142 -26.33 -18.48 6.91
N LEU A 143 -27.43 -18.50 6.15
CA LEU A 143 -27.54 -17.82 4.85
C LEU A 143 -27.33 -16.31 5.00
N PHE A 144 -27.96 -15.69 6.00
CA PHE A 144 -27.77 -14.27 6.29
C PHE A 144 -26.31 -13.93 6.56
N LEU A 145 -25.61 -14.72 7.39
CA LEU A 145 -24.18 -14.52 7.66
C LEU A 145 -23.31 -14.68 6.40
N GLN A 146 -23.65 -15.61 5.50
CA GLN A 146 -22.96 -15.78 4.22
C GLN A 146 -23.14 -14.57 3.30
N ILE A 147 -24.37 -14.06 3.19
CA ILE A 147 -24.67 -12.86 2.39
C ILE A 147 -23.91 -11.65 2.97
N LEU A 148 -23.99 -11.45 4.28
CA LEU A 148 -23.32 -10.33 4.95
C LEU A 148 -21.80 -10.37 4.76
N ARG A 149 -21.20 -11.57 4.90
CA ARG A 149 -19.78 -11.78 4.57
C ARG A 149 -19.49 -11.44 3.11
N GLY A 150 -20.31 -11.90 2.18
CA GLY A 150 -20.15 -11.60 0.76
C GLY A 150 -20.14 -10.08 0.49
N VAL A 151 -21.05 -9.34 1.10
CA VAL A 151 -21.10 -7.86 1.00
C VAL A 151 -19.83 -7.21 1.54
N ILE A 152 -19.33 -7.66 2.69
CA ILE A 152 -18.09 -7.15 3.28
C ILE A 152 -16.89 -7.45 2.37
N ASP A 153 -16.76 -8.68 1.87
CA ASP A 153 -15.67 -9.11 0.99
C ASP A 153 -15.68 -8.30 -0.32
N TRP A 154 -16.85 -8.11 -0.95
CA TRP A 154 -17.01 -7.29 -2.14
C TRP A 154 -16.69 -5.80 -1.90
N THR A 155 -17.13 -5.25 -0.78
CA THR A 155 -16.87 -3.85 -0.41
C THR A 155 -15.38 -3.63 -0.18
N PHE A 156 -14.71 -4.53 0.55
CA PHE A 156 -13.28 -4.46 0.78
C PHE A 156 -12.49 -4.65 -0.52
N TRP A 157 -12.89 -5.60 -1.37
CA TRP A 157 -12.29 -5.79 -2.69
C TRP A 157 -12.40 -4.53 -3.56
N LEU A 158 -13.59 -3.91 -3.63
CA LEU A 158 -13.81 -2.68 -4.38
C LEU A 158 -12.96 -1.52 -3.85
N TYR A 159 -12.87 -1.37 -2.52
CA TYR A 159 -11.98 -0.42 -1.87
C TYR A 159 -10.52 -0.63 -2.32
N VAL A 160 -10.03 -1.87 -2.28
CA VAL A 160 -8.66 -2.20 -2.71
C VAL A 160 -8.42 -1.84 -4.17
N VAL A 161 -9.35 -2.17 -5.06
CA VAL A 161 -9.25 -1.84 -6.49
C VAL A 161 -9.19 -0.33 -6.70
N ILE A 162 -10.09 0.44 -6.06
CA ILE A 162 -10.11 1.90 -6.18
C ILE A 162 -8.79 2.52 -5.70
N VAL A 163 -8.30 2.12 -4.53
CA VAL A 163 -7.08 2.68 -3.92
C VAL A 163 -5.86 2.42 -4.81
N ILE A 164 -5.72 1.20 -5.33
CA ILE A 164 -4.60 0.85 -6.22
C ILE A 164 -4.71 1.58 -7.55
N LEU A 165 -5.91 1.67 -8.15
CA LEU A 165 -6.12 2.38 -9.41
C LEU A 165 -5.79 3.87 -9.30
N ARG A 166 -6.27 4.53 -8.24
CA ARG A 166 -6.02 5.96 -8.04
C ARG A 166 -4.53 6.22 -7.81
N THR A 167 -3.86 5.36 -7.04
CA THR A 167 -2.42 5.46 -6.81
C THR A 167 -1.63 5.23 -8.10
N ARG A 168 -1.99 4.22 -8.91
CA ARG A 168 -1.35 3.97 -10.21
C ARG A 168 -1.52 5.15 -11.16
N LYS A 169 -2.73 5.71 -11.27
CA LYS A 169 -2.99 6.90 -12.09
C LYS A 169 -2.17 8.11 -11.62
N ALA A 170 -2.04 8.31 -10.30
CA ALA A 170 -1.20 9.37 -9.75
C ALA A 170 0.28 9.18 -10.11
N VAL A 171 0.81 7.95 -10.03
CA VAL A 171 2.17 7.62 -10.48
C VAL A 171 2.33 7.97 -11.96
N ARG A 172 1.40 7.53 -12.82
CA ARG A 172 1.47 7.79 -14.26
C ARG A 172 1.46 9.28 -14.59
N ARG A 173 0.58 10.06 -13.94
CA ARG A 173 0.56 11.52 -14.09
C ARG A 173 1.87 12.17 -13.64
N ARG A 174 2.41 11.74 -12.49
CA ARG A 174 3.66 12.30 -11.92
C ARG A 174 4.86 12.08 -12.83
N TYR A 175 4.95 10.91 -13.47
CA TYR A 175 6.10 10.52 -14.30
C TYR A 175 5.77 10.50 -15.80
N ALA A 176 4.69 11.18 -16.22
CA ALA A 176 4.25 11.31 -17.61
C ALA A 176 4.16 9.97 -18.39
N ILE A 177 3.76 8.87 -17.73
CA ILE A 177 3.70 7.54 -18.36
C ILE A 177 2.40 7.43 -19.21
N PRO A 178 2.49 7.22 -20.54
CA PRO A 178 1.34 7.23 -21.46
C PRO A 178 0.51 5.94 -21.37
N GLU A 179 -0.82 6.07 -21.36
CA GLU A 179 -1.73 4.90 -21.32
C GLU A 179 -1.63 4.12 -22.63
N GLU A 180 -1.38 2.81 -22.55
CA GLU A 180 -1.21 1.97 -23.75
C GLU A 180 -2.56 1.70 -24.44
N PHE A 181 -3.62 1.50 -23.67
CA PHE A 181 -4.97 1.26 -24.19
C PHE A 181 -6.04 1.59 -23.13
N CYS A 182 -7.27 1.82 -23.60
CA CYS A 182 -8.43 2.12 -22.76
C CYS A 182 -8.62 1.01 -21.70
N CYS A 183 -8.72 1.38 -20.42
CA CYS A 183 -8.90 0.47 -19.28
C CYS A 183 -7.70 -0.44 -18.94
N SER A 184 -6.51 -0.22 -19.51
CA SER A 184 -5.31 -1.00 -19.19
C SER A 184 -5.06 -1.08 -17.67
N ASP A 185 -5.18 0.05 -16.97
CA ASP A 185 -4.97 0.10 -15.53
C ASP A 185 -6.02 -0.72 -14.75
N LEU A 186 -7.30 -0.72 -15.16
CA LEU A 186 -8.36 -1.49 -14.51
C LEU A 186 -8.11 -2.99 -14.63
N ILE A 187 -7.79 -3.45 -15.84
CA ILE A 187 -7.47 -4.86 -16.10
C ILE A 187 -6.22 -5.28 -15.31
N CYS A 188 -5.16 -4.45 -15.33
CA CYS A 188 -3.95 -4.73 -14.57
C CYS A 188 -4.22 -4.86 -13.07
N VAL A 189 -5.04 -3.98 -12.50
CA VAL A 189 -5.37 -4.03 -11.06
C VAL A 189 -6.27 -5.20 -10.70
N CYS A 190 -7.26 -5.54 -11.53
CA CYS A 190 -8.18 -6.65 -11.25
C CYS A 190 -7.54 -8.02 -11.47
N CYS A 191 -6.80 -8.21 -12.56
CA CYS A 191 -6.21 -9.51 -12.93
C CYS A 191 -4.80 -9.72 -12.35
N CYS A 192 -4.02 -8.64 -12.21
CA CYS A 192 -2.59 -8.67 -11.92
C CYS A 192 -2.24 -7.73 -10.75
N ARG A 193 -3.09 -7.70 -9.72
CA ARG A 193 -3.01 -6.74 -8.60
C ARG A 193 -1.61 -6.62 -7.99
N TRP A 194 -1.03 -7.75 -7.59
CA TRP A 194 0.28 -7.81 -6.94
C TRP A 194 1.41 -7.34 -7.85
N PHE A 195 1.43 -7.77 -9.12
CA PHE A 195 2.37 -7.27 -10.12
C PHE A 195 2.26 -5.75 -10.34
N THR A 196 1.03 -5.24 -10.36
CA THR A 196 0.77 -3.80 -10.50
C THR A 196 1.35 -3.01 -9.34
N VAL A 197 1.09 -3.45 -8.09
CA VAL A 197 1.62 -2.82 -6.86
C VAL A 197 3.15 -2.90 -6.82
N MET A 198 3.73 -4.00 -7.27
CA MET A 198 5.18 -4.13 -7.40
C MET A 198 5.75 -3.15 -8.42
N GLN A 199 5.15 -3.05 -9.60
CA GLN A 199 5.63 -2.19 -10.69
C GLN A 199 5.70 -0.73 -10.25
N PHE A 200 4.60 -0.14 -9.75
CA PHE A 200 4.63 1.26 -9.35
C PHE A 200 5.40 1.48 -8.03
N GLY A 201 5.43 0.47 -7.15
CA GLY A 201 6.22 0.49 -5.92
C GLY A 201 7.72 0.59 -6.15
N ARG A 202 8.22 -0.12 -7.16
CA ARG A 202 9.63 -0.11 -7.59
C ARG A 202 9.96 1.07 -8.49
N HIS A 203 8.99 1.57 -9.24
CA HIS A 203 9.18 2.80 -10.00
C HIS A 203 9.44 3.99 -9.06
N THR A 204 8.78 4.01 -7.91
CA THR A 204 8.87 5.10 -6.93
C THR A 204 9.93 4.89 -5.85
N ALA A 205 10.83 3.91 -5.96
CA ALA A 205 11.92 3.68 -5.01
C ALA A 205 13.13 3.02 -5.66
N ASP A 206 14.32 3.34 -5.15
CA ASP A 206 15.55 2.69 -5.58
C ASP A 206 15.91 1.50 -4.69
N TYR A 207 15.31 0.35 -4.97
CA TYR A 207 15.65 -0.89 -4.26
C TYR A 207 16.99 -1.50 -4.67
N ASP A 208 17.64 -0.97 -5.72
CA ASP A 208 19.00 -1.37 -6.08
C ASP A 208 20.01 -0.77 -5.06
N LYS A 209 19.69 0.42 -4.50
CA LYS A 209 20.51 1.12 -3.51
C LYS A 209 20.04 0.95 -2.07
N TYR A 210 18.73 0.91 -1.83
CA TYR A 210 18.15 0.90 -0.47
C TYR A 210 17.31 -0.35 -0.24
N ARG A 211 17.51 -1.01 0.90
CA ARG A 211 16.71 -2.17 1.28
C ARG A 211 15.25 -1.75 1.55
N SER A 212 14.31 -2.54 1.05
CA SER A 212 12.89 -2.39 1.40
C SER A 212 12.66 -2.67 2.89
N VAL A 213 11.83 -1.83 3.52
CA VAL A 213 11.44 -1.97 4.93
C VAL A 213 9.94 -2.25 5.00
N CYS A 214 9.58 -3.36 5.65
CA CYS A 214 8.18 -3.66 5.92
C CYS A 214 7.67 -2.77 7.06
N CYS A 215 6.37 -2.46 7.06
CA CYS A 215 5.71 -1.73 8.14
C CYS A 215 6.25 -0.32 8.46
N SER A 216 6.98 0.33 7.54
CA SER A 216 7.31 1.75 7.65
C SER A 216 6.33 2.61 6.85
N ALA A 217 6.30 3.92 7.14
CA ALA A 217 5.41 4.85 6.45
C ALA A 217 5.66 4.92 4.93
N THR A 218 6.91 4.82 4.49
CA THR A 218 7.33 4.98 3.08
C THR A 218 7.85 3.71 2.43
N GLY A 219 8.09 2.65 3.21
CA GLY A 219 8.73 1.41 2.74
C GLY A 219 10.26 1.52 2.60
N LEU A 220 10.86 2.62 3.03
CA LEU A 220 12.29 2.92 2.94
C LEU A 220 12.89 3.17 4.34
N PRO A 221 14.22 3.03 4.51
CA PRO A 221 14.91 3.38 5.75
C PRO A 221 14.87 4.90 6.02
N ASP A 222 14.95 5.30 7.29
CA ASP A 222 14.86 6.72 7.71
C ASP A 222 15.97 7.62 7.13
N GLN A 223 17.10 7.03 6.75
CA GLN A 223 18.25 7.74 6.16
C GLN A 223 18.12 7.93 4.63
N HIS A 224 17.00 7.52 4.02
CA HIS A 224 16.79 7.66 2.58
C HIS A 224 16.55 9.14 2.21
N PRO A 225 17.17 9.68 1.15
CA PRO A 225 16.91 11.05 0.68
C PRO A 225 15.45 11.21 0.25
N ASP A 226 14.78 12.30 0.63
CA ASP A 226 13.39 12.51 0.22
C ASP A 226 13.25 12.44 -1.31
N ILE A 227 12.29 11.63 -1.78
CA ILE A 227 11.93 11.53 -3.20
C ILE A 227 10.99 12.71 -3.47
N VAL A 228 11.41 13.65 -4.31
CA VAL A 228 10.60 14.80 -4.73
C VAL A 228 9.91 14.46 -6.03
#